data_AF-A0A5K1FKF6-F1
#
_entry.id   AF-A0A5K1FKF6-F1
#
_cell.length_a   1.000
_cell.length_b   1.000
_cell.length_c   1.000
_cell.angle_alpha   90.00
_cell.angle_beta   90.00
_cell.angle_gamma   90.00
#
_symmetry.space_group_name_H-M   'P 1'
#
loop_
_entity.id
_entity.type
_entity.pdbx_description
1 polymer ?
#
loop_
_entity_poly.entity_id
_entity_poly.type
_entity_poly.pdbx_seq_one_letter_code
_entity_poly.pdbx_strand_id
1 'polypeptide(L)'
;RKCARLGWKLLEQLPNLIDLHLDPESAVLLSSQVSTFLPSLKHLYLGDNNVDEEVKWGRVPQWVWGLSQLELLHLVGFTEDISLGGLWQCLPKLRWLRIYDFLNLKSVVDVNNITPQQNETTCPTDAKQQIACLSKLEHLATSGCPALHLP
;
A
#
# COMPACT_ATOMS: atom_id res chain seq x y z
N ARG A 1 14.66 12.89 13.37
CA ARG A 1 15.35 13.61 12.25
C ARG A 1 14.25 14.12 11.34
N LYS A 2 14.14 15.43 11.08
CA LYS A 2 13.16 15.95 10.10
C LYS A 2 13.65 15.59 8.70
N CYS A 3 12.99 14.66 8.02
CA CYS A 3 13.24 14.39 6.60
C CYS A 3 13.02 15.68 5.83
N ALA A 4 13.97 16.06 4.98
CA ALA A 4 13.79 17.19 4.09
C ALA A 4 12.58 16.90 3.18
N ARG A 5 11.65 17.85 3.12
CA ARG A 5 10.44 17.74 2.29
C ARG A 5 10.86 17.55 0.82
N LEU A 6 10.82 16.31 0.35
CA LEU A 6 10.95 16.00 -1.05
C LEU A 6 9.69 16.53 -1.75
N GLY A 7 9.82 17.69 -2.40
CA GLY A 7 8.75 18.13 -3.29
C GLY A 7 8.53 17.08 -4.37
N TRP A 8 7.29 16.68 -4.61
CA TRP A 8 6.92 15.65 -5.60
C TRP A 8 7.53 15.90 -6.99
N LYS A 9 7.77 17.16 -7.36
CA LYS A 9 8.48 17.56 -8.59
C LYS A 9 9.89 16.98 -8.70
N LEU A 10 10.56 16.70 -7.59
CA LEU A 10 11.86 16.04 -7.61
C LEU A 10 11.74 14.58 -8.04
N LEU A 11 10.67 13.88 -7.64
CA LEU A 11 10.42 12.51 -8.07
C LEU A 11 10.22 12.42 -9.58
N GLU A 12 9.63 13.45 -10.21
CA GLU A 12 9.52 13.52 -11.67
C GLU A 12 10.87 13.55 -12.40
N GLN A 13 11.92 14.00 -11.72
CA GLN A 13 13.28 14.05 -12.26
C GLN A 13 14.08 12.76 -11.98
N LEU A 14 13.45 11.75 -11.37
CA LEU A 14 14.08 10.50 -10.95
C LEU A 14 13.39 9.27 -11.58
N PRO A 15 13.29 9.17 -12.93
CA PRO A 15 12.57 8.07 -13.59
C PRO A 15 13.19 6.69 -13.36
N ASN A 16 14.46 6.64 -12.94
CA ASN A 16 15.20 5.41 -12.63
C ASN A 16 15.17 5.04 -11.14
N LEU A 17 14.37 5.74 -10.31
CA LEU A 17 14.25 5.43 -8.89
C LEU A 17 13.64 4.03 -8.70
N ILE A 18 14.33 3.19 -7.94
CA ILE A 18 13.92 1.79 -7.67
C ILE A 18 13.26 1.66 -6.29
N ASP A 19 13.76 2.40 -5.32
CA ASP A 19 13.35 2.36 -3.93
C ASP A 19 12.83 3.74 -3.50
N LEU A 20 11.62 3.77 -2.93
CA LEU A 20 11.02 4.99 -2.42
C LEU A 20 10.52 4.77 -0.99
N HIS A 21 10.97 5.63 -0.09
CA HIS A 21 10.50 5.69 1.29
C HIS A 21 9.81 7.03 1.54
N LEU A 22 8.59 6.99 2.08
CA LEU A 22 7.78 8.17 2.33
C LEU A 22 7.27 8.16 3.77
N ASP A 23 7.25 9.34 4.37
CA ASP A 23 6.43 9.67 5.52
C ASP A 23 4.99 10.04 5.09
N PRO A 24 4.03 10.11 6.02
CA PRO A 24 2.65 10.50 5.74
C PRO A 24 2.50 11.85 5.04
N GLU A 25 3.23 12.86 5.49
CA GLU A 25 3.14 14.20 4.91
C GLU A 25 3.52 14.19 3.43
N SER A 26 4.55 13.42 3.08
CA SER A 26 5.05 13.28 1.71
C SER A 26 4.13 12.41 0.86
N ALA A 27 3.55 11.35 1.43
CA ALA A 27 2.65 10.44 0.73
C ALA A 27 1.32 11.08 0.32
N VAL A 28 0.80 12.02 1.13
CA VAL A 28 -0.44 12.77 0.82
C VAL A 28 -0.27 13.69 -0.39
N LEU A 29 0.96 14.13 -0.69
CA LEU A 29 1.25 15.04 -1.81
C LEU A 29 1.33 14.33 -3.17
N LEU A 30 1.27 13.01 -3.20
CA LEU A 30 1.35 12.21 -4.41
C LEU A 30 -0.04 11.99 -5.03
N SER A 31 -0.11 12.06 -6.36
CA SER A 31 -1.33 11.89 -7.13
C SER A 31 -1.42 10.50 -7.76
N SER A 32 -2.55 10.15 -8.36
CA SER A 32 -2.73 8.88 -9.10
C SER A 32 -1.78 8.71 -10.29
N GLN A 33 -1.04 9.75 -10.69
CA GLN A 33 -0.09 9.72 -11.80
C GLN A 33 1.32 9.27 -11.39
N VAL A 34 1.56 8.81 -10.15
CA VAL A 34 2.90 8.41 -9.70
C VAL A 34 3.56 7.37 -10.60
N SER A 35 2.77 6.48 -11.20
CA SER A 35 3.28 5.48 -12.13
C SER A 35 3.86 6.06 -13.42
N THR A 36 3.43 7.26 -13.85
CA THR A 36 3.91 7.87 -15.10
C THR A 36 5.32 8.43 -14.96
N PHE A 37 5.68 8.90 -13.76
CA PHE A 37 6.96 9.54 -13.52
C PHE A 37 7.95 8.69 -12.69
N LEU A 38 7.49 7.60 -12.07
CA LEU A 38 8.36 6.59 -11.44
C LEU A 38 8.22 5.20 -12.10
N PRO A 39 8.52 5.05 -13.40
CA PRO A 39 8.30 3.81 -14.13
C PRO A 39 9.18 2.65 -13.64
N SER A 40 10.33 2.95 -13.02
CA SER A 40 11.30 1.95 -12.53
C SER A 40 11.10 1.55 -11.08
N LEU A 41 10.11 2.12 -10.38
CA LEU A 41 9.93 1.91 -8.94
C LEU A 41 9.53 0.46 -8.65
N LYS A 42 10.31 -0.25 -7.83
CA LYS A 42 10.03 -1.64 -7.48
C LYS A 42 9.67 -1.81 -6.02
N HIS A 43 10.21 -0.98 -5.15
CA HIS A 43 10.05 -1.11 -3.72
C HIS A 43 9.49 0.18 -3.12
N LEU A 44 8.34 0.05 -2.47
CA LEU A 44 7.69 1.16 -1.79
C LEU A 44 7.61 0.88 -0.29
N TYR A 45 8.07 1.85 0.48
CA TYR A 45 8.05 1.86 1.94
C TYR A 45 7.19 3.03 2.41
N LEU A 46 6.06 2.74 3.04
CA LEU A 46 5.16 3.70 3.67
C LEU A 46 5.10 3.40 5.15
N GLY A 47 5.74 4.22 5.97
CA GLY A 47 5.89 3.92 7.39
C GLY A 47 7.17 4.50 7.96
N ASP A 48 7.17 4.87 9.23
CA ASP A 48 8.43 5.11 9.94
C ASP A 48 8.73 3.89 10.82
N ASN A 49 9.98 3.43 10.81
CA ASN A 49 10.45 2.39 11.73
C ASN A 49 10.86 2.98 13.09
N ASN A 50 10.87 4.30 13.23
CA ASN A 50 11.16 4.95 14.50
C ASN A 50 9.97 4.88 15.45
N VAL A 51 10.23 4.27 16.61
CA VAL A 51 9.28 3.98 17.69
C VAL A 51 8.92 5.23 18.52
N ASP A 52 9.48 6.40 18.19
CA ASP A 52 9.15 7.66 18.85
C ASP A 52 7.85 8.24 18.24
N GLU A 53 6.75 7.89 18.91
CA GLU A 53 5.39 8.43 18.89
C GLU A 53 5.11 9.64 17.97
N GLU A 54 4.14 9.47 17.06
CA GLU A 54 2.99 10.36 16.77
C GLU A 54 2.58 10.37 15.30
N VAL A 55 3.40 9.85 14.38
CA VAL A 55 3.07 9.90 12.96
C VAL A 55 2.11 8.76 12.59
N LYS A 56 0.83 8.95 12.92
CA LYS A 56 -0.26 8.02 12.60
C LYS A 56 -0.57 8.10 11.11
N TRP A 57 -0.43 6.99 10.40
CA TRP A 57 -0.97 6.89 9.04
C TRP A 57 -2.49 6.70 9.13
N GLY A 58 -3.21 7.40 8.25
CA GLY A 58 -4.65 7.20 8.04
C GLY A 58 -4.90 5.90 7.27
N ARG A 59 -5.44 6.02 6.06
CA ARG A 59 -5.59 4.90 5.11
C ARG A 59 -4.42 4.80 4.14
N VAL A 60 -4.19 3.61 3.59
CA VAL A 60 -3.27 3.40 2.46
C VAL A 60 -3.69 4.31 1.30
N PRO A 61 -2.80 5.19 0.80
CA PRO A 61 -3.15 6.10 -0.28
C PRO A 61 -3.54 5.38 -1.57
N GLN A 62 -4.60 5.86 -2.24
CA GLN A 62 -5.13 5.21 -3.45
C GLN A 62 -4.13 5.14 -4.62
N TRP A 63 -3.18 6.07 -4.70
CA TRP A 63 -2.17 6.08 -5.76
C TRP A 63 -1.22 4.88 -5.69
N VAL A 64 -1.08 4.22 -4.54
CA VAL A 64 -0.25 3.02 -4.36
C VAL A 64 -0.67 1.93 -5.35
N TRP A 65 -1.98 1.79 -5.56
CA TRP A 65 -2.56 0.81 -6.45
C TRP A 65 -2.31 1.11 -7.93
N GLY A 66 -1.89 2.33 -8.28
CA GLY A 66 -1.47 2.68 -9.64
C GLY A 66 -0.09 2.12 -10.02
N LEU A 67 0.67 1.60 -9.06
CA LEU A 67 2.07 1.18 -9.24
C LEU A 67 2.19 -0.30 -9.63
N SER A 68 1.67 -0.64 -10.81
CA SER A 68 1.66 -2.02 -11.34
C SER A 68 3.02 -2.71 -11.45
N GLN A 69 4.10 -1.92 -11.41
CA GLN A 69 5.48 -2.38 -11.45
C GLN A 69 6.04 -2.84 -10.09
N LEU A 70 5.34 -2.58 -8.97
CA LEU A 70 5.85 -2.89 -7.63
C LEU A 70 6.07 -4.39 -7.44
N GLU A 71 7.23 -4.71 -6.86
CA GLU A 71 7.62 -6.04 -6.43
C GLU A 71 7.55 -6.17 -4.90
N LEU A 72 7.78 -5.08 -4.17
CA LEU A 72 7.71 -5.02 -2.70
C LEU A 72 6.83 -3.85 -2.23
N LEU A 73 5.88 -4.16 -1.35
CA LEU A 73 5.07 -3.18 -0.63
C LEU A 73 5.27 -3.35 0.88
N HIS A 74 5.78 -2.33 1.54
CA HIS A 74 5.99 -2.28 2.98
C HIS A 74 5.15 -1.16 3.58
N LEU A 75 4.22 -1.55 4.46
CA LEU A 75 3.28 -0.68 5.14
C LEU A 75 3.46 -0.77 6.65
N VAL A 76 3.59 0.36 7.35
CA VAL A 76 3.71 0.42 8.80
C VAL A 76 2.79 1.50 9.38
N GLY A 77 2.07 1.17 10.45
CA GLY A 77 1.41 2.16 11.32
C GLY A 77 0.13 2.78 10.77
N PHE A 78 -0.58 2.10 9.87
CA PHE A 78 -1.90 2.53 9.36
C PHE A 78 -3.00 2.18 10.35
N THR A 79 -3.81 3.17 10.70
CA THR A 79 -4.76 3.06 11.81
C THR A 79 -6.23 3.05 11.37
N GLU A 80 -6.54 3.53 10.17
CA GLU A 80 -7.92 3.61 9.69
C GLU A 80 -8.35 2.40 8.86
N ASP A 81 -7.39 1.65 8.31
CA ASP A 81 -7.69 0.50 7.45
C ASP A 81 -8.12 -0.72 8.28
N ILE A 82 -9.38 -1.11 8.10
CA ILE A 82 -9.93 -2.37 8.60
C ILE A 82 -9.71 -3.53 7.63
N SER A 83 -9.45 -3.21 6.37
CA SER A 83 -9.14 -4.14 5.28
C SER A 83 -8.24 -3.45 4.27
N LEU A 84 -7.23 -4.17 3.76
CA LEU A 84 -6.42 -3.72 2.62
C LEU A 84 -7.01 -4.16 1.27
N GLY A 85 -8.17 -4.82 1.29
CA GLY A 85 -8.79 -5.39 0.10
C GLY A 85 -9.24 -4.36 -0.93
N GLY A 86 -9.35 -4.81 -2.18
CA GLY A 86 -10.02 -4.08 -3.26
C GLY A 86 -9.22 -3.88 -4.55
N LEU A 87 -7.87 -3.87 -4.50
CA LEU A 87 -7.05 -3.48 -5.66
C LEU A 87 -5.76 -4.29 -5.86
N TRP A 88 -5.66 -5.48 -5.26
CA TRP A 88 -4.49 -6.37 -5.43
C TRP A 88 -4.24 -6.75 -6.90
N GLN A 89 -5.28 -6.80 -7.73
CA GLN A 89 -5.19 -7.01 -9.18
C GLN A 89 -4.39 -5.93 -9.90
N CYS A 90 -4.26 -4.74 -9.31
CA CYS A 90 -3.48 -3.64 -9.86
C CYS A 90 -1.98 -3.79 -9.59
N LEU A 91 -1.56 -4.74 -8.73
CA LEU A 91 -0.17 -5.01 -8.38
C LEU A 91 0.28 -6.40 -8.88
N PRO A 92 0.28 -6.68 -10.20
CA PRO A 92 0.48 -8.03 -10.74
C PRO A 92 1.89 -8.60 -10.54
N LYS A 93 2.87 -7.75 -10.16
CA LYS A 93 4.27 -8.12 -9.94
C LYS A 93 4.64 -8.24 -8.45
N LEU A 94 3.69 -8.03 -7.54
CA LEU A 94 3.96 -8.03 -6.11
C LEU A 94 4.38 -9.43 -5.63
N ARG A 95 5.55 -9.50 -4.98
CA ARG A 95 6.14 -10.75 -4.44
C ARG A 95 6.38 -10.66 -2.94
N TRP A 96 6.62 -9.46 -2.42
CA TRP A 96 6.85 -9.20 -1.00
C TRP A 96 5.82 -8.23 -0.45
N LEU A 97 5.07 -8.68 0.56
CA LEU A 97 4.15 -7.84 1.33
C LEU A 97 4.56 -7.82 2.79
N ARG A 98 4.78 -6.62 3.34
CA ARG A 98 5.13 -6.42 4.74
C ARG A 98 4.11 -5.46 5.36
N ILE A 99 3.45 -5.91 6.43
CA ILE A 99 2.40 -5.16 7.12
C ILE A 99 2.74 -5.14 8.61
N TYR A 100 3.01 -3.96 9.16
CA TYR A 100 3.38 -3.81 10.55
C TYR A 100 2.54 -2.77 11.27
N ASP A 101 2.19 -3.04 12.53
CA ASP A 101 1.53 -2.08 13.42
C ASP A 101 0.16 -1.57 12.90
N PHE A 102 -0.58 -2.44 12.22
CA PHE A 102 -1.96 -2.18 11.84
C PHE A 102 -2.90 -2.64 12.96
N LEU A 103 -3.25 -1.74 13.88
CA LEU A 103 -4.04 -2.09 15.06
C LEU A 103 -5.47 -2.55 14.74
N ASN A 104 -6.07 -2.01 13.67
CA ASN A 104 -7.47 -2.24 13.31
C ASN A 104 -7.65 -3.17 12.11
N LEU A 105 -6.58 -3.64 11.48
CA LEU A 105 -6.66 -4.44 10.27
C LEU A 105 -7.18 -5.83 10.59
N LYS A 106 -8.35 -6.16 10.02
CA LYS A 106 -9.01 -7.46 10.21
C LYS A 106 -8.66 -8.46 9.10
N SER A 107 -8.41 -7.98 7.89
CA SER A 107 -8.13 -8.83 6.75
C SER A 107 -7.24 -8.12 5.72
N VAL A 108 -6.39 -8.89 5.04
CA VAL A 108 -5.59 -8.40 3.89
C VAL A 108 -6.45 -8.35 2.62
N VAL A 109 -7.47 -9.20 2.53
CA VAL A 109 -8.42 -9.26 1.41
C VAL A 109 -9.81 -8.80 1.86
N ASP A 110 -10.61 -8.28 0.96
CA ASP A 110 -11.98 -7.94 1.28
C ASP A 110 -12.85 -9.21 1.24
N VAL A 111 -13.13 -9.78 2.41
CA VAL A 111 -13.97 -10.99 2.54
C VAL A 111 -15.46 -10.64 2.56
N ASN A 112 -15.82 -9.37 2.79
CA ASN A 112 -17.20 -8.96 3.07
C ASN A 112 -17.86 -8.11 1.97
N ASN A 113 -17.19 -7.83 0.86
CA ASN A 113 -17.77 -7.01 -0.22
C ASN A 113 -18.69 -7.83 -1.15
N ILE A 114 -19.86 -8.20 -0.63
CA ILE A 114 -21.02 -8.63 -1.45
C ILE A 114 -22.05 -7.48 -1.57
N THR A 115 -21.67 -6.24 -1.28
CA THR A 115 -22.51 -5.06 -1.56
C THR A 115 -22.02 -4.39 -2.83
N PRO A 116 -22.79 -4.41 -3.94
CA PRO A 116 -22.47 -3.59 -5.10
C PRO A 116 -22.79 -2.14 -4.74
N GLN A 117 -21.84 -1.42 -4.13
CA GLN A 117 -21.94 0.04 -4.12
C GLN A 117 -21.56 0.53 -5.51
N GLN A 118 -22.62 0.71 -6.30
CA GLN A 118 -22.63 1.52 -7.51
C GLN A 118 -22.04 2.89 -7.18
N ASN A 119 -20.88 3.23 -7.75
CA ASN A 119 -20.48 4.57 -8.21
C ASN A 119 -18.96 4.80 -8.34
N GLU A 120 -18.11 3.77 -8.36
CA GLU A 120 -16.73 3.92 -8.82
C GLU A 120 -16.36 2.80 -9.80
N THR A 121 -15.56 3.12 -10.81
CA THR A 121 -15.24 2.36 -12.02
C THR A 121 -14.44 1.06 -11.80
N THR A 122 -14.47 0.47 -10.61
CA THR A 122 -13.74 -0.75 -10.28
C THR A 122 -14.71 -1.90 -10.04
N CYS A 123 -14.57 -2.96 -10.84
CA CYS A 123 -15.38 -4.16 -10.72
C CYS A 123 -15.23 -4.75 -9.30
N PRO A 124 -16.33 -5.16 -8.64
CA PRO A 124 -16.25 -5.88 -7.37
C PRO A 124 -15.42 -7.14 -7.61
N THR A 125 -14.23 -7.16 -7.01
CA THR A 125 -13.31 -8.29 -7.14
C THR A 125 -13.67 -9.27 -6.04
N ASP A 126 -14.29 -10.39 -6.42
CA ASP A 126 -14.61 -11.51 -5.52
C ASP A 126 -13.39 -11.84 -4.66
N ALA A 127 -13.60 -12.18 -3.38
CA ALA A 127 -12.53 -12.49 -2.44
C ALA A 127 -11.58 -13.55 -3.02
N LYS A 128 -12.09 -14.50 -3.81
CA LYS A 128 -11.27 -15.49 -4.53
C LYS A 128 -10.34 -14.87 -5.56
N GLN A 129 -10.77 -13.84 -6.28
CA GLN A 129 -9.94 -13.16 -7.26
C GLN A 129 -8.87 -12.32 -6.57
N GLN A 130 -9.16 -11.71 -5.41
CA GLN A 130 -8.15 -11.04 -4.59
C GLN A 130 -7.11 -12.03 -4.06
N ILE A 131 -7.55 -13.17 -3.52
CA ILE A 131 -6.67 -14.26 -3.08
C ILE A 131 -5.83 -14.77 -4.25
N ALA A 132 -6.42 -14.95 -5.44
CA ALA A 132 -5.69 -15.35 -6.63
C ALA A 132 -4.62 -14.32 -7.02
N CYS A 133 -4.86 -13.02 -6.86
CA CYS A 133 -3.83 -11.99 -7.08
C CYS A 133 -2.68 -12.13 -6.08
N LEU A 134 -2.99 -12.41 -4.81
CA LEU A 134 -2.00 -12.60 -3.75
C LEU A 134 -1.32 -13.98 -3.79
N SER A 135 -1.83 -14.95 -4.55
CA SER A 135 -1.25 -16.30 -4.64
C SER A 135 0.18 -16.34 -5.18
N LYS A 136 0.62 -15.25 -5.82
CA LYS A 136 1.99 -15.07 -6.32
C LYS A 136 2.95 -14.47 -5.29
N LEU A 137 2.46 -14.08 -4.10
CA LEU A 137 3.33 -13.62 -3.04
C LEU A 137 4.28 -14.74 -2.62
N GLU A 138 5.56 -14.42 -2.59
CA GLU A 138 6.61 -15.32 -2.13
C GLU A 138 6.87 -15.11 -0.64
N HIS A 139 6.60 -13.90 -0.15
CA HIS A 139 6.82 -13.55 1.24
C HIS A 139 5.71 -12.63 1.75
N LEU A 140 5.12 -13.04 2.87
CA LEU A 140 4.21 -12.24 3.68
C LEU A 140 4.82 -12.13 5.08
N ALA A 141 5.04 -10.90 5.55
CA ALA A 141 5.46 -10.64 6.92
C ALA A 141 4.43 -9.74 7.61
N THR A 142 3.97 -10.19 8.77
CA THR A 142 3.03 -9.45 9.61
C THR A 142 3.54 -9.41 11.06
N SER A 143 3.48 -8.25 11.69
CA SER A 143 3.70 -8.09 13.15
C SER A 143 2.92 -6.87 13.65
N GLY A 144 2.60 -6.80 14.94
CA GLY A 144 1.83 -5.67 15.48
C GLY A 144 0.41 -5.52 14.91
N CYS A 145 -0.17 -6.59 14.35
CA CYS A 145 -1.53 -6.59 13.76
C CYS A 145 -2.47 -7.48 14.60
N PRO A 146 -2.93 -7.03 15.79
CA PRO A 146 -3.64 -7.89 16.74
C PRO A 146 -5.02 -8.35 16.27
N ALA A 147 -5.68 -7.57 15.40
CA ALA A 147 -6.99 -7.89 14.86
C ALA A 147 -6.94 -8.71 13.56
N LEU A 148 -5.74 -8.98 13.03
CA LEU A 148 -5.58 -9.57 11.70
C LEU A 148 -5.85 -11.07 11.73
N HIS A 149 -6.85 -11.48 10.98
CA HIS A 149 -7.10 -12.88 10.67
C HIS A 149 -6.55 -13.20 9.29
N LEU A 150 -5.54 -14.06 9.24
CA LEU A 150 -5.11 -14.68 7.99
C LEU A 150 -6.04 -15.88 7.72
N PRO A 151 -6.63 -15.99 6.52
CA PRO A 151 -7.42 -17.16 6.14
C PRO A 151 -6.59 -18.45 6.10
#